data_AF-A0A6N9VCZ1-F1
#
_entry.id   AF-A0A6N9VCZ1-F1
#
_cell.length_a   1.000
_cell.length_b   1.000
_cell.length_c   1.000
_cell.angle_alpha   90.00
_cell.angle_beta   90.00
_cell.angle_gamma   90.00
#
_symmetry.space_group_name_H-M   'P 1'
#
loop_
_entity.id
_entity.type
_entity.pdbx_description
1 polymer ?
#
loop_
_entity_poly.entity_id
_entity_poly.type
_entity_poly.pdbx_seq_one_letter_code
_entity_poly.pdbx_strand_id
1 'polypeptide(L)'
;MANPQLTAASFLSRSIEDEQRRFTQEAERLAEQAAHIAANPPGAERGTHSGDITRLIQAATFLLKRAVTIEAGLEAVGLMGAEAATTEQ
;
A
#
# COMPACT_ATOMS: atom_id res chain seq x y z
N MET A 1 -21.76 22.59 19.16
CA MET A 1 -21.30 21.66 18.10
C MET A 1 -19.79 21.81 18.04
N ALA A 2 -19.04 20.77 18.42
CA ALA A 2 -17.59 20.81 18.35
C ALA A 2 -17.18 20.93 16.87
N ASN A 3 -16.48 22.01 16.53
CA ASN A 3 -15.79 22.13 15.26
C ASN A 3 -14.89 20.89 15.13
N PRO A 4 -14.91 20.08 14.06
CA PRO A 4 -13.99 18.96 13.93
C PRO A 4 -12.58 19.55 13.93
N GLN A 5 -11.92 19.51 15.09
CA GLN A 5 -10.56 20.01 15.20
C GLN A 5 -9.72 19.09 14.31
N LEU A 6 -9.15 19.67 13.26
CA LEU A 6 -8.21 18.99 12.41
C LEU A 6 -6.97 18.66 13.24
N THR A 7 -6.90 17.44 13.76
CA THR A 7 -5.78 16.92 14.56
C THR A 7 -4.75 16.25 13.65
N ALA A 8 -3.50 16.13 14.11
CA ALA A 8 -2.47 15.37 13.41
C ALA A 8 -2.92 13.92 13.13
N ALA A 9 -3.62 13.29 14.08
CA ALA A 9 -4.22 11.97 13.91
C ALA A 9 -5.26 11.94 12.77
N SER A 10 -6.12 12.96 12.67
CA SER A 10 -7.12 13.04 11.58
C SER A 10 -6.47 13.21 10.20
N PHE A 11 -5.39 13.99 10.09
CA PHE A 11 -4.63 14.14 8.85
C PHE A 11 -3.91 12.85 8.47
N LEU A 12 -3.27 12.20 9.44
CA LEU A 12 -2.58 10.93 9.23
C LEU A 12 -3.55 9.83 8.81
N SER A 13 -4.70 9.70 9.48
CA SER A 13 -5.76 8.75 9.10
C SER A 13 -6.21 8.94 7.65
N ARG A 14 -6.50 10.18 7.24
CA ARG A 14 -6.90 10.48 5.86
C ARG A 14 -5.79 10.16 4.86
N SER A 15 -4.54 10.46 5.21
CA SER A 15 -3.40 10.11 4.37
C SER A 15 -3.26 8.58 4.20
N ILE A 16 -3.50 7.81 5.26
CA ILE A 16 -3.46 6.34 5.21
C ILE A 16 -4.59 5.79 4.36
N GLU A 17 -5.81 6.32 4.45
CA GLU A 17 -6.94 5.91 3.59
C GLU A 17 -6.64 6.14 2.11
N ASP A 18 -6.07 7.30 1.77
CA ASP A 18 -5.64 7.60 0.41
C ASP A 18 -4.54 6.65 -0.07
N GLU A 19 -3.63 6.28 0.83
CA GLU A 19 -2.53 5.36 0.55
C GLU A 19 -3.01 3.92 0.37
N GLN A 20 -3.95 3.45 1.19
CA GLN A 20 -4.62 2.16 1.05
C GLN A 20 -5.32 2.05 -0.31
N ARG A 21 -6.04 3.10 -0.73
CA ARG A 21 -6.71 3.12 -2.02
C ARG A 21 -5.71 2.98 -3.18
N ARG A 22 -4.59 3.70 -3.11
CA ARG A 22 -3.52 3.61 -4.13
C ARG A 22 -2.84 2.25 -4.13
N PHE A 23 -2.58 1.70 -2.94
CA PHE A 23 -2.05 0.35 -2.77
C PHE A 23 -2.93 -0.69 -3.46
N THR A 24 -4.25 -0.65 -3.25
CA THR A 24 -5.19 -1.58 -3.90
C THR A 24 -5.13 -1.46 -5.41
N GLN A 25 -5.18 -0.24 -5.96
CA GLN A 25 -5.14 -0.01 -7.41
C GLN A 25 -3.84 -0.52 -8.05
N GLU A 26 -2.70 -0.32 -7.37
CA GLU A 26 -1.42 -0.80 -7.85
C GLU A 26 -1.30 -2.33 -7.73
N ALA A 27 -1.84 -2.93 -6.68
CA ALA A 27 -1.89 -4.37 -6.51
C ALA A 27 -2.75 -5.05 -7.59
N GLU A 28 -3.90 -4.45 -7.95
CA GLU A 28 -4.76 -4.91 -9.05
C GLU A 28 -4.00 -4.88 -10.38
N ARG A 29 -3.36 -3.75 -10.71
CA ARG A 29 -2.54 -3.63 -11.93
C ARG A 29 -1.41 -4.65 -11.98
N LEU A 30 -0.76 -4.92 -10.84
CA LEU A 30 0.29 -5.92 -10.76
C LEU A 30 -0.28 -7.33 -11.02
N ALA A 31 -1.43 -7.65 -10.46
CA ALA A 31 -2.11 -8.92 -10.68
C ALA A 31 -2.52 -9.11 -12.15
N GLU A 32 -3.03 -8.06 -12.79
CA GLU A 32 -3.33 -8.05 -14.23
C GLU A 32 -2.08 -8.32 -15.08
N GLN A 33 -0.96 -7.67 -14.77
CA GLN A 33 0.31 -7.89 -15.46
C GLN A 33 0.81 -9.33 -15.27
N ALA A 34 0.74 -9.85 -14.05
CA ALA A 34 1.13 -11.23 -13.75
C ALA A 34 0.26 -12.24 -14.53
N ALA A 35 -1.05 -12.02 -14.57
CA ALA A 35 -1.99 -12.85 -15.33
C ALA A 35 -1.70 -12.80 -16.83
N HIS A 36 -1.41 -11.62 -17.38
CA HIS A 36 -1.04 -11.48 -18.79
C HIS A 36 0.25 -12.25 -19.13
N ILE A 37 1.27 -12.17 -18.28
CA ILE A 37 2.53 -12.94 -18.47
C ILE A 37 2.26 -14.44 -18.38
N ALA A 38 1.44 -14.89 -17.42
CA ALA A 38 1.10 -16.29 -17.24
C ALA A 38 0.27 -16.85 -18.42
N ALA A 39 -0.65 -16.04 -18.97
CA ALA A 39 -1.49 -16.41 -20.11
C ALA A 39 -0.73 -16.44 -21.44
N ASN A 40 0.41 -15.74 -21.52
CA ASN A 40 1.29 -15.71 -22.69
C ASN A 40 2.67 -16.31 -22.32
N PRO A 41 2.73 -17.60 -21.93
CA PRO A 41 3.98 -18.22 -21.53
C PRO A 41 4.95 -18.20 -22.71
N PRO A 42 6.24 -17.91 -22.47
CA PRO A 42 7.19 -17.68 -23.56
C PRO A 42 7.35 -18.93 -24.40
N GLY A 43 7.09 -18.79 -25.71
CA GLY A 43 7.61 -19.72 -26.71
C GLY A 43 9.14 -19.78 -26.62
N ALA A 44 9.75 -20.85 -27.13
CA ALA A 44 11.15 -21.26 -26.91
C ALA A 44 12.28 -20.22 -27.18
N GLU A 45 11.95 -19.00 -27.59
CA GLU A 45 12.89 -17.89 -27.81
C GLU A 45 13.17 -17.15 -26.48
N ARG A 46 14.12 -17.74 -25.74
CA ARG A 46 14.43 -17.58 -24.32
C ARG A 46 15.05 -16.22 -23.89
N GLY A 47 14.98 -15.15 -24.70
CA GLY A 47 15.78 -13.93 -24.49
C GLY A 47 15.06 -12.76 -23.79
N THR A 48 13.76 -12.58 -24.05
CA THR A 48 13.11 -11.26 -23.90
C THR A 48 12.31 -11.10 -22.59
N HIS A 49 12.12 -12.17 -21.81
CA HIS A 49 11.12 -12.21 -20.72
C HIS A 49 11.70 -12.19 -19.30
N SER A 50 13.02 -12.31 -19.15
CA SER A 50 13.70 -12.13 -17.84
C SER A 50 13.46 -10.72 -17.26
N GLY A 51 13.37 -9.72 -18.13
CA GLY A 51 13.08 -8.34 -17.75
C GLY A 51 11.68 -8.14 -17.18
N ASP A 52 10.65 -8.77 -17.77
CA ASP A 52 9.27 -8.62 -17.32
C ASP A 52 9.03 -9.27 -15.97
N ILE A 53 9.59 -10.48 -15.75
CA ILE A 53 9.54 -11.15 -14.45
C ILE A 53 10.30 -10.33 -13.39
N THR A 54 11.47 -9.78 -13.74
CA THR A 54 12.25 -8.93 -12.82
C THR A 54 11.46 -7.67 -12.43
N ARG A 55 10.81 -7.00 -13.39
CA ARG A 55 9.96 -5.84 -13.13
C ARG A 55 8.76 -6.20 -12.25
N LEU A 56 8.14 -7.35 -12.48
CA LEU A 56 7.03 -7.85 -11.66
C LEU A 56 7.47 -8.04 -10.20
N ILE A 57 8.63 -8.67 -9.97
CA ILE A 57 9.19 -8.88 -8.62
C ILE A 57 9.52 -7.55 -7.95
N GLN A 58 10.10 -6.60 -8.69
CA GLN A 58 10.42 -5.27 -8.15
C GLN A 58 9.15 -4.52 -7.73
N ALA A 59 8.11 -4.54 -8.57
CA ALA A 59 6.82 -3.93 -8.26
C ALA A 59 6.14 -4.59 -7.06
N ALA A 60 6.16 -5.92 -6.98
CA ALA A 60 5.66 -6.67 -5.82
C ALA A 60 6.40 -6.29 -4.53
N THR A 61 7.73 -6.20 -4.59
CA THR A 61 8.57 -5.83 -3.44
C THR A 61 8.26 -4.41 -2.96
N PHE A 62 8.04 -3.48 -3.90
CA PHE A 62 7.65 -2.12 -3.56
C PHE A 62 6.28 -2.08 -2.86
N LEU A 63 5.29 -2.82 -3.38
CA LEU A 63 3.99 -2.93 -2.74
C LEU A 63 4.08 -3.53 -1.34
N LEU A 64 4.88 -4.58 -1.13
CA LEU A 64 5.08 -5.15 0.21
C LEU A 64 5.66 -4.13 1.20
N LYS A 65 6.65 -3.32 0.79
CA LYS A 65 7.20 -2.24 1.63
C LYS A 65 6.14 -1.18 1.95
N ARG A 66 5.30 -0.85 0.98
CA ARG A 66 4.20 0.10 1.13
C ARG A 66 3.14 -0.43 2.11
N ALA A 67 2.81 -1.72 2.06
CA ALA A 67 1.90 -2.35 3.01
C ALA A 67 2.40 -2.23 4.45
N VAL A 68 3.68 -2.51 4.71
CA VAL A 68 4.29 -2.34 6.04
C VAL A 68 4.22 -0.88 6.51
N THR A 69 4.38 0.08 5.60
CA THR A 69 4.27 1.51 5.93
C THR A 69 2.84 1.90 6.30
N ILE A 70 1.84 1.35 5.60
CA ILE A 70 0.42 1.53 5.93
C ILE A 70 0.11 0.94 7.31
N GLU A 71 0.56 -0.28 7.59
CA GLU A 71 0.38 -0.94 8.90
C GLU A 71 0.97 -0.12 10.03
N ALA A 72 2.21 0.33 9.90
CA ALA A 72 2.86 1.20 10.88
C ALA A 72 2.11 2.53 11.07
N GLY A 73 1.55 3.10 9.99
CA GLY A 73 0.72 4.30 10.05
C GLY A 73 -0.57 4.08 10.86
N LEU A 74 -1.25 2.94 10.65
CA LEU A 74 -2.45 2.59 11.41
C LEU A 74 -2.16 2.42 12.90
N GLU A 75 -1.04 1.76 13.23
CA GLU A 75 -0.59 1.61 14.62
C GLU A 75 -0.32 2.98 15.26
N ALA A 76 0.38 3.88 14.55
CA ALA A 76 0.66 5.23 15.03
C ALA A 76 -0.63 6.04 15.31
N VAL A 77 -1.64 5.96 14.44
CA VAL A 77 -2.94 6.60 14.69
C VAL A 77 -3.61 6.02 15.94
N GLY A 78 -3.54 4.71 16.14
CA GLY A 78 -4.04 4.05 17.33
C GLY A 78 -3.37 4.55 18.62
N LEU A 79 -2.04 4.69 18.61
CA LEU A 79 -1.27 5.22 19.74
C LEU A 79 -1.64 6.68 20.05
N MET A 80 -1.75 7.54 19.02
CA MET A 80 -2.15 8.94 19.20
C MET A 80 -3.56 9.07 19.80
N GLY A 81 -4.49 8.18 19.42
CA GLY A 81 -5.83 8.13 20.01
C GLY A 81 -5.81 7.70 21.49
N ALA A 82 -4.96 6.74 21.83
CA ALA A 82 -4.80 6.27 23.21
C ALA A 82 -4.19 7.37 24.12
N GLU A 83 -3.14 8.07 23.66
CA GLU A 83 -2.50 9.18 24.38
C GLU A 83 -3.47 10.34 24.65
N ALA A 84 -4.33 10.67 23.68
CA ALA A 84 -5.35 11.70 23.85
C ALA A 84 -6.35 11.30 24.96
N ALA A 85 -6.76 10.03 25.01
CA ALA A 85 -7.72 9.53 26.00
C ALA A 85 -7.16 9.46 27.43
N THR A 86 -5.86 9.21 27.61
CA THR A 86 -5.21 9.23 28.95
C THR A 86 -4.96 10.63 29.49
N THR A 87 -4.88 11.65 28.61
CA THR A 87 -4.62 13.04 29.02
C THR A 87 -5.89 13.77 29.50
N GLU A 88 -7.08 13.24 29.19
CA GLU A 88 -8.38 13.78 29.61
C GLU A 88 -8.91 13.21 30.94
N GLN A 89 -8.17 12.31 31.61
CA GLN A 89 -8.50 11.74 32.93
C GLN A 89 -7.73 12.42 34.06
#